data_AF-A0A8T6G2N8-F1
#
_entry.id   AF-A0A8T6G2N8-F1
#
_cell.length_a   1.000
_cell.length_b   1.000
_cell.length_c   1.000
_cell.angle_alpha   90.00
_cell.angle_beta   90.00
_cell.angle_gamma   90.00
#
_symmetry.space_group_name_H-M   'P 1'
#
loop_
_entity.id
_entity.type
_entity.pdbx_description
1 polymer ?
#
loop_
_entity_poly.entity_id
_entity_poly.type
_entity_poly.pdbx_seq_one_letter_code
_entity_poly.pdbx_strand_id
1 'polypeptide(L)'
;MFPSRKWFYPGMHVKRWIALLIIGFMALSLACAMALAWVYRNVDFVQPFSEPVQAATLQFIPHPYREILVGSVGLFLTILAIWKLSASLMEVVVTPSQGERLVDRVYARRILNTGPKIVTIGGGTGQAVLLRGLKEYTNNLTAIVTVVDDGGSSGRLRREFGALPPGDVRQCIGALAVAEPLMTRMLNYRFDKGEGLEGHRLGNLM
;
A
#
# COMPACT_ATOMS: atom_id res chain seq x y z
N MET A 1 4.93 12.00 -18.05
CA MET A 1 3.92 11.36 -18.92
C MET A 1 3.70 9.93 -18.43
N PHE A 2 2.91 9.76 -17.38
CA PHE A 2 2.68 8.46 -16.76
C PHE A 2 1.61 7.69 -17.55
N PRO A 3 1.84 6.42 -17.94
CA PRO A 3 0.84 5.65 -18.64
C PRO A 3 -0.22 5.19 -17.64
N SER A 4 -1.37 5.87 -17.62
CA SER A 4 -2.62 5.50 -16.92
C SER A 4 -3.15 4.09 -17.25
N ARG A 5 -2.49 3.39 -18.18
CA ARG A 5 -2.82 2.05 -18.67
C ARG A 5 -2.35 0.90 -17.78
N LYS A 6 -1.54 1.14 -16.74
CA LYS A 6 -1.00 0.03 -15.92
C LYS A 6 -2.07 -0.69 -15.08
N TRP A 7 -3.17 -0.01 -14.74
CA TRP A 7 -4.34 -0.64 -14.10
C TRP A 7 -5.03 -1.70 -14.98
N PHE A 8 -4.82 -1.63 -16.29
CA PHE A 8 -5.36 -2.56 -17.27
C PHE A 8 -4.39 -3.70 -17.66
N TYR A 9 -3.25 -3.86 -16.98
CA TYR A 9 -2.37 -5.00 -17.28
C TYR A 9 -3.08 -6.34 -16.96
N PRO A 10 -2.96 -7.35 -17.86
CA PRO A 10 -3.44 -8.70 -17.57
C PRO A 10 -2.59 -9.29 -16.42
N GLY A 11 -3.25 -9.67 -15.32
CA GLY A 11 -2.59 -10.18 -14.11
C GLY A 11 -3.13 -9.58 -12.80
N MET A 12 -3.77 -8.41 -12.84
CA MET A 12 -4.46 -7.85 -11.68
C MET A 12 -5.94 -8.25 -11.69
N HIS A 13 -6.36 -9.04 -10.70
CA HIS A 13 -7.73 -9.57 -10.54
C HIS A 13 -8.85 -8.50 -10.45
N VAL A 14 -8.50 -7.21 -10.40
CA VAL A 14 -9.39 -6.06 -10.27
C VAL A 14 -10.46 -6.00 -11.38
N LYS A 15 -10.14 -6.43 -12.60
CA LYS A 15 -11.07 -6.39 -13.75
C LYS A 15 -12.34 -7.22 -13.51
N ARG A 16 -12.23 -8.37 -12.85
CA ARG A 16 -13.37 -9.26 -12.55
C ARG A 16 -14.32 -8.61 -11.54
N TRP A 17 -13.77 -7.92 -10.54
CA TRP A 17 -14.55 -7.23 -9.51
C TRP A 17 -15.24 -5.96 -10.04
N ILE A 18 -14.57 -5.20 -10.92
CA ILE A 18 -15.20 -4.04 -11.59
C ILE A 18 -16.36 -4.50 -12.48
N ALA A 19 -16.16 -5.56 -13.26
CA ALA A 19 -17.24 -6.13 -14.08
C ALA A 19 -18.43 -6.59 -13.21
N LEU A 20 -18.16 -7.27 -12.09
CA LEU A 20 -19.18 -7.70 -11.14
C LEU A 20 -19.95 -6.52 -10.52
N LEU A 21 -19.25 -5.42 -10.20
CA LEU A 21 -19.86 -4.21 -9.67
C LEU A 21 -20.79 -3.56 -10.70
N ILE A 22 -20.37 -3.43 -11.96
CA ILE A 22 -21.19 -2.89 -13.04
C ILE A 22 -22.46 -3.73 -13.24
N ILE A 23 -22.31 -5.05 -13.29
CA ILE A 23 -23.44 -5.99 -13.43
C ILE A 23 -24.40 -5.86 -12.23
N GLY A 24 -23.87 -5.77 -11.01
CA GLY A 24 -24.66 -5.59 -9.80
C GLY A 24 -25.45 -4.28 -9.80
N PHE A 25 -24.84 -3.18 -10.25
CA PHE A 25 -25.50 -1.88 -10.33
C PHE A 25 -26.62 -1.86 -11.38
N MET A 26 -26.40 -2.50 -12.54
CA MET A 26 -27.45 -2.68 -13.56
C MET A 26 -28.62 -3.51 -13.03
N ALA A 27 -28.35 -4.63 -12.35
CA ALA A 27 -29.38 -5.48 -11.77
C ALA A 27 -30.19 -4.75 -10.68
N LEU A 28 -29.52 -4.00 -9.80
CA LEU A 28 -30.19 -3.19 -8.77
C LEU A 28 -31.04 -2.08 -9.37
N SER A 29 -30.52 -1.37 -10.37
CA SER A 29 -31.28 -0.33 -11.08
C SER A 29 -32.54 -0.91 -11.74
N LEU A 30 -32.40 -2.05 -12.41
CA LEU A 30 -33.53 -2.74 -13.04
C LEU A 30 -34.55 -3.24 -12.00
N ALA A 31 -34.10 -3.84 -10.90
CA ALA A 31 -34.97 -4.30 -9.82
C ALA A 31 -35.74 -3.15 -9.17
N CYS A 32 -35.08 -2.02 -8.93
CA CYS A 32 -35.72 -0.81 -8.38
C CYS A 32 -36.76 -0.25 -9.36
N ALA A 33 -36.44 -0.19 -10.66
CA ALA A 33 -37.38 0.24 -11.70
C ALA A 33 -38.61 -0.69 -11.78
N MET A 34 -38.41 -2.00 -11.73
CA MET A 34 -39.50 -2.98 -11.73
C MET A 34 -40.36 -2.89 -10.47
N ALA A 35 -39.75 -2.72 -9.29
CA ALA A 35 -40.47 -2.56 -8.03
C ALA A 35 -41.32 -1.29 -8.02
N LEU A 36 -40.76 -0.15 -8.47
CA LEU A 36 -41.51 1.10 -8.61
C LEU A 36 -42.64 0.97 -9.62
N ALA A 37 -42.42 0.32 -10.76
CA ALA A 37 -43.45 0.08 -11.77
C ALA A 37 -44.57 -0.84 -11.26
N TRP A 38 -44.23 -1.85 -10.44
CA TRP A 38 -45.21 -2.71 -9.79
C TRP A 38 -46.05 -1.97 -8.76
N VAL A 39 -45.41 -1.20 -7.85
CA VAL A 39 -46.12 -0.35 -6.87
C VAL A 39 -47.05 0.62 -7.60
N TYR A 40 -46.58 1.22 -8.68
CA TYR A 40 -47.37 2.16 -9.49
C TYR A 40 -48.60 1.52 -10.17
N ARG A 41 -48.52 0.25 -10.59
CA ARG A 41 -49.62 -0.45 -11.29
C ARG A 41 -50.62 -1.13 -10.36
N ASN A 42 -50.18 -1.53 -9.17
CA ASN A 42 -50.94 -2.41 -8.29
C ASN A 42 -51.44 -1.73 -7.02
N VAL A 43 -51.01 -0.51 -6.72
CA VAL A 43 -51.42 0.22 -5.50
C VAL A 43 -52.25 1.43 -5.90
N ASP A 44 -53.55 1.39 -5.59
CA ASP A 44 -54.42 2.55 -5.71
C ASP A 44 -54.12 3.54 -4.57
N PHE A 45 -53.57 4.70 -4.93
CA PHE A 45 -53.24 5.74 -3.96
C PHE A 45 -54.51 6.48 -3.51
N VAL A 46 -54.94 6.29 -2.26
CA VAL A 46 -56.07 6.99 -1.65
C VAL A 46 -55.72 8.46 -1.40
N GLN A 47 -56.60 9.40 -1.78
CA GLN A 47 -56.45 10.85 -1.62
C GLN A 47 -56.37 11.21 -0.13
N PRO A 48 -55.14 11.46 0.39
CA PRO A 48 -54.48 12.76 0.25
C PRO A 48 -53.02 12.69 -0.23
N PHE A 49 -52.47 11.50 -0.48
CA PHE A 49 -51.07 11.34 -0.88
C PHE A 49 -50.83 11.46 -2.40
N SER A 50 -51.90 11.59 -3.19
CA SER A 50 -51.82 11.66 -4.64
C SER A 50 -51.08 12.92 -5.11
N GLU A 51 -51.45 14.12 -4.65
CA GLU A 51 -50.87 15.37 -5.18
C GLU A 51 -49.34 15.51 -5.06
N PRO A 52 -48.70 15.25 -3.90
CA PRO A 52 -47.25 15.34 -3.79
C PRO A 52 -46.54 14.23 -4.57
N VAL A 53 -47.13 13.04 -4.68
CA VAL A 53 -46.59 11.93 -5.49
C VAL A 53 -46.69 12.25 -6.98
N GLN A 54 -47.78 12.88 -7.43
CA GLN A 54 -47.99 13.31 -8.81
C GLN A 54 -47.03 14.44 -9.20
N ALA A 55 -46.78 15.40 -8.30
CA ALA A 55 -45.80 16.46 -8.49
C ALA A 55 -44.36 15.91 -8.51
N ALA A 56 -44.00 15.04 -7.57
CA ALA A 56 -42.68 14.40 -7.50
C ALA A 56 -42.40 13.50 -8.71
N THR A 57 -43.44 12.90 -9.31
CA THR A 57 -43.33 12.06 -10.53
C THR A 57 -43.61 12.83 -11.81
N LEU A 58 -43.66 14.17 -11.79
CA LEU A 58 -43.91 15.06 -12.94
C LEU A 58 -45.12 14.64 -13.81
N GLN A 59 -46.24 14.24 -13.20
CA GLN A 59 -47.41 13.72 -13.94
C GLN A 59 -48.15 14.74 -14.81
N PHE A 60 -47.88 16.03 -14.63
CA PHE A 60 -48.43 17.09 -15.48
C PHE A 60 -47.87 17.09 -16.91
N ILE A 61 -46.84 16.28 -17.18
CA ILE A 61 -46.21 16.14 -18.50
C ILE A 61 -46.62 14.80 -19.14
N PRO A 62 -47.31 14.82 -20.30
CA PRO A 62 -47.73 13.59 -20.98
C PRO A 62 -46.55 12.74 -21.46
N HIS A 63 -46.73 11.42 -21.46
CA HIS A 63 -45.79 10.50 -22.10
C HIS A 63 -45.71 10.81 -23.61
N PRO A 64 -44.51 10.83 -24.22
CA PRO A 64 -43.22 10.33 -23.73
C PRO A 64 -42.26 11.40 -23.16
N TYR A 65 -42.68 12.68 -23.11
CA TYR A 65 -41.77 13.80 -22.83
C TYR A 65 -41.16 13.77 -21.42
N ARG A 66 -41.89 13.23 -20.43
CA ARG A 66 -41.42 13.06 -19.06
C ARG A 66 -40.18 12.17 -18.96
N GLU A 67 -40.17 11.03 -19.64
CA GLU A 67 -39.07 10.07 -19.60
C GLU A 67 -37.81 10.64 -20.25
N ILE A 68 -37.99 11.39 -21.34
CA ILE A 68 -36.92 12.08 -22.04
C ILE A 68 -36.32 13.19 -21.15
N LEU A 69 -37.16 13.94 -20.44
CA LEU A 69 -36.70 15.00 -19.54
C LEU A 69 -35.92 14.42 -18.35
N VAL A 70 -36.46 13.42 -17.66
CA VAL A 70 -35.78 12.79 -16.50
C VAL A 70 -34.51 12.05 -16.96
N GLY A 71 -34.57 11.35 -18.09
CA GLY A 71 -33.42 10.65 -18.67
C GLY A 71 -32.30 11.60 -19.09
N SER A 72 -32.62 12.74 -19.71
CA SER A 72 -31.62 13.74 -20.12
C SER A 72 -30.97 14.44 -18.92
N VAL A 73 -31.75 14.80 -17.90
CA VAL A 73 -31.23 15.36 -16.64
C VAL A 73 -30.34 14.35 -15.91
N GLY A 74 -30.77 13.09 -15.83
CA GLY A 74 -29.98 12.01 -15.24
C GLY A 74 -28.66 11.79 -15.97
N LEU A 75 -28.70 11.71 -17.31
CA LEU A 75 -27.51 11.56 -18.15
C LEU A 75 -26.54 12.73 -17.94
N PHE A 76 -27.04 13.97 -17.96
CA PHE A 76 -26.25 15.16 -17.72
C PHE A 76 -25.56 15.14 -16.35
N LEU A 77 -26.29 14.80 -15.28
CA LEU A 77 -25.72 14.68 -13.93
C LEU A 77 -24.66 13.58 -13.84
N THR A 78 -24.86 12.42 -14.48
CA THR A 78 -23.85 11.37 -14.50
C THR A 78 -22.58 11.78 -15.25
N ILE A 79 -22.71 12.48 -16.38
CA ILE A 79 -21.56 13.00 -17.13
C ILE A 79 -20.80 14.03 -16.29
N LEU A 80 -21.51 14.95 -15.62
CA LEU A 80 -20.90 15.92 -14.71
C LEU A 80 -20.19 15.25 -13.54
N ALA A 81 -20.80 14.24 -12.93
CA ALA A 81 -20.21 13.50 -11.82
C ALA A 81 -18.92 12.78 -12.25
N ILE A 82 -18.94 12.09 -13.39
CA ILE A 82 -17.74 11.43 -13.94
C ILE A 82 -16.66 12.45 -14.24
N TRP A 83 -17.00 13.57 -14.89
CA TRP A 83 -16.02 14.61 -15.22
C TRP A 83 -15.40 15.22 -13.96
N LYS A 84 -16.22 15.57 -12.95
CA LYS A 84 -15.75 16.16 -11.69
C LYS A 84 -14.91 15.18 -10.86
N LEU A 85 -15.28 13.90 -10.83
CA LEU A 85 -14.48 12.84 -10.20
C LEU A 85 -13.15 12.64 -10.93
N SER A 86 -13.16 12.65 -12.27
CA SER A 86 -11.94 12.55 -13.08
C SER A 86 -11.00 13.75 -12.87
N ALA A 87 -11.57 14.95 -12.75
CA ALA A 87 -10.83 16.18 -12.48
C ALA A 87 -10.25 16.19 -11.05
N SER A 88 -11.02 15.76 -10.05
CA SER A 88 -10.56 15.65 -8.66
C SER A 88 -9.44 14.61 -8.50
N LEU A 89 -9.53 13.48 -9.21
CA LEU A 89 -8.44 12.50 -9.24
C LEU A 89 -7.21 13.06 -9.97
N MET A 90 -7.39 13.85 -11.04
CA MET A 90 -6.26 14.48 -11.73
C MET A 90 -5.57 15.54 -10.87
N GLU A 91 -6.30 16.32 -10.07
CA GLU A 91 -5.68 17.27 -9.15
C GLU A 91 -4.81 16.55 -8.09
N VAL A 92 -5.28 15.41 -7.58
CA VAL A 92 -4.53 14.56 -6.64
C VAL A 92 -3.33 13.86 -7.31
N VAL A 93 -3.45 13.48 -8.58
CA VAL A 93 -2.39 12.78 -9.33
C VAL A 93 -1.36 13.75 -9.94
N VAL A 94 -1.74 15.01 -10.22
CA VAL A 94 -0.89 16.01 -10.88
C VAL A 94 -0.13 16.89 -9.88
N THR A 95 -0.37 16.77 -8.56
CA THR A 95 0.46 17.44 -7.55
C THR A 95 1.74 16.62 -7.28
N PRO A 96 2.90 16.96 -7.87
CA PRO A 96 4.12 16.19 -7.69
C PRO A 96 4.86 16.79 -6.49
N SER A 97 4.38 16.51 -5.29
CA SER A 97 5.17 16.78 -4.08
C SER A 97 4.71 15.87 -2.92
N GLN A 98 5.59 14.92 -2.59
CA GLN A 98 5.57 14.02 -1.42
C GLN A 98 4.74 12.72 -1.49
N GLY A 99 3.67 12.63 -2.30
CA GLY A 99 2.78 11.45 -2.35
C GLY A 99 3.33 10.19 -3.05
N GLU A 100 4.21 10.34 -4.06
CA GLU A 100 4.78 9.20 -4.80
C GLU A 100 5.62 8.27 -3.90
N ARG A 101 6.29 8.82 -2.88
CA ARG A 101 7.15 8.03 -1.98
C ARG A 101 6.38 7.00 -1.14
N LEU A 102 5.12 7.26 -0.80
CA LEU A 102 4.38 6.34 0.08
C LEU A 102 3.84 5.15 -0.70
N VAL A 103 3.27 5.40 -1.87
CA VAL A 103 2.73 4.35 -2.74
C VAL A 103 3.87 3.48 -3.27
N ASP A 104 4.98 4.08 -3.70
CA ASP A 104 6.15 3.33 -4.15
C ASP A 104 6.76 2.51 -3.02
N ARG A 105 6.80 3.03 -1.78
CA ARG A 105 7.25 2.27 -0.60
C ARG A 105 6.32 1.12 -0.25
N VAL A 106 5.01 1.33 -0.29
CA VAL A 106 4.02 0.28 -0.01
C VAL A 106 4.03 -0.79 -1.10
N TYR A 107 4.14 -0.38 -2.37
CA TYR A 107 4.21 -1.27 -3.52
C TYR A 107 5.51 -2.07 -3.52
N ALA A 108 6.66 -1.41 -3.34
CA ALA A 108 7.96 -2.06 -3.19
C ALA A 108 7.93 -3.03 -2.00
N ARG A 109 7.39 -2.63 -0.84
CA ARG A 109 7.28 -3.53 0.33
C ARG A 109 6.47 -4.78 0.01
N ARG A 110 5.35 -4.66 -0.71
CA ARG A 110 4.48 -5.79 -1.06
C ARG A 110 5.15 -6.75 -2.06
N ILE A 111 5.85 -6.21 -3.05
CA ILE A 111 6.62 -7.01 -4.01
C ILE A 111 7.79 -7.71 -3.29
N LEU A 112 8.59 -6.97 -2.52
CA LEU A 112 9.75 -7.51 -1.81
C LEU A 112 9.38 -8.58 -0.78
N ASN A 113 8.20 -8.49 -0.17
CA ASN A 113 7.68 -9.54 0.72
C ASN A 113 7.27 -10.83 -0.01
N THR A 114 6.95 -10.73 -1.30
CA THR A 114 6.66 -11.88 -2.17
C THR A 114 7.92 -12.37 -2.90
N GLY A 115 9.06 -11.70 -2.66
CA GLY A 115 10.35 -12.05 -3.24
C GLY A 115 10.87 -13.42 -2.78
N PRO A 116 11.92 -13.94 -3.44
CA PRO A 116 12.50 -15.24 -3.12
C PRO A 116 13.02 -15.28 -1.68
N LYS A 117 12.90 -16.45 -1.03
CA LYS A 117 13.51 -16.72 0.27
C LYS A 117 14.98 -17.05 0.05
N ILE A 118 15.88 -16.25 0.61
CA ILE A 118 17.33 -16.42 0.43
C ILE A 118 17.98 -16.62 1.80
N VAL A 119 18.75 -17.70 1.91
CA VAL A 119 19.61 -17.95 3.07
C VAL A 119 21.06 -17.67 2.66
N THR A 120 21.73 -16.79 3.39
CA THR A 120 23.18 -16.56 3.24
C THR A 120 23.91 -17.21 4.41
N ILE A 121 25.04 -17.85 4.14
CA ILE A 121 25.91 -18.47 5.14
C ILE A 121 27.30 -17.90 4.95
N GLY A 122 27.89 -17.32 5.99
CA GLY A 122 29.20 -16.70 5.89
C GLY A 122 29.58 -15.96 7.17
N GLY A 123 30.47 -14.99 7.07
CA GLY A 123 30.84 -14.09 8.16
C GLY A 123 31.51 -12.82 7.63
N GLY A 124 31.93 -11.95 8.55
CA GLY A 124 32.68 -10.74 8.23
C GLY A 124 31.94 -9.68 7.39
N THR A 125 32.74 -8.81 6.77
CA THR A 125 32.28 -7.66 5.98
C THR A 125 31.63 -8.06 4.66
N GLY A 126 32.11 -9.14 4.02
CA GLY A 126 31.63 -9.58 2.71
C GLY A 126 30.16 -10.01 2.73
N GLN A 127 29.75 -10.75 3.77
CA GLN A 127 28.34 -11.11 3.95
C GLN A 127 27.47 -9.89 4.20
N ALA A 128 27.94 -8.90 4.99
CA ALA A 128 27.19 -7.67 5.23
C ALA A 128 26.98 -6.84 3.95
N VAL A 129 27.97 -6.78 3.06
CA VAL A 129 27.84 -6.10 1.75
C VAL A 129 26.83 -6.84 0.86
N LEU A 130 26.90 -8.18 0.82
CA LEU A 130 25.93 -8.99 0.07
C LEU A 130 24.50 -8.78 0.56
N LEU A 131 24.29 -8.82 1.89
CA LEU A 131 22.97 -8.59 2.50
C LEU A 131 22.41 -7.20 2.17
N ARG A 132 23.27 -6.18 2.13
CA ARG A 132 22.88 -4.81 1.76
C ARG A 132 22.36 -4.75 0.32
N GLY A 133 23.02 -5.44 -0.61
CA GLY A 133 22.57 -5.54 -1.99
C GLY A 133 21.29 -6.35 -2.14
N LEU A 134 21.20 -7.51 -1.48
CA LEU A 134 20.06 -8.42 -1.58
C LEU A 134 18.75 -7.84 -1.02
N LYS A 135 18.84 -6.94 -0.03
CA LYS A 135 17.68 -6.28 0.58
C LYS A 135 16.88 -5.42 -0.40
N GLU A 136 17.50 -4.94 -1.47
CA GLU A 136 16.80 -4.23 -2.56
C GLU A 136 15.94 -5.15 -3.42
N TYR A 137 16.10 -6.48 -3.32
CA TYR A 137 15.42 -7.47 -4.16
C TYR A 137 14.44 -8.37 -3.39
N THR A 138 14.63 -8.56 -2.08
CA THR A 138 13.72 -9.36 -1.26
C THR A 138 13.79 -8.97 0.22
N ASN A 139 12.65 -9.04 0.91
CA ASN A 139 12.60 -8.92 2.38
C ASN A 139 12.73 -10.28 3.09
N ASN A 140 12.80 -11.37 2.34
CA ASN A 140 12.84 -12.74 2.85
C ASN A 140 14.28 -13.24 2.97
N LEU A 141 15.11 -12.51 3.73
CA LEU A 141 16.52 -12.82 3.96
C LEU A 141 16.73 -13.50 5.31
N THR A 142 17.50 -14.58 5.32
CA THR A 142 18.03 -15.20 6.53
C THR A 142 19.54 -15.25 6.43
N ALA A 143 20.23 -14.73 7.44
CA ALA A 143 21.69 -14.73 7.50
C ALA A 143 22.15 -15.66 8.61
N ILE A 144 22.87 -16.72 8.24
CA ILE A 144 23.62 -17.56 9.17
C ILE A 144 25.04 -16.97 9.19
N VAL A 145 25.43 -16.46 10.35
CA VAL A 145 26.68 -15.73 10.53
C VAL A 145 27.61 -16.57 11.38
N THR A 146 28.79 -16.88 10.87
CA THR A 146 29.87 -17.52 11.59
C THR A 146 30.47 -16.52 12.55
N VAL A 147 30.73 -16.96 13.78
CA VAL A 147 31.21 -16.10 14.85
C VAL A 147 32.65 -16.47 15.16
N VAL A 148 33.56 -16.09 14.24
CA VAL A 148 35.01 -16.43 14.33
C VAL A 148 35.86 -15.22 14.72
N ASP A 149 35.25 -14.03 14.76
CA ASP A 149 35.98 -12.77 14.85
C ASP A 149 36.47 -12.46 16.29
N ASP A 150 37.70 -12.88 16.58
CA ASP A 150 38.37 -12.73 17.89
C ASP A 150 39.24 -11.46 18.00
N GLY A 151 39.14 -10.56 17.02
CA GLY A 151 39.96 -9.35 16.96
C GLY A 151 39.40 -8.16 17.76
N GLY A 152 40.28 -7.43 18.45
CA GLY A 152 39.95 -6.12 19.07
C GLY A 152 38.92 -6.20 20.20
N SER A 153 37.90 -5.32 20.15
CA SER A 153 36.88 -5.21 21.21
C SER A 153 36.05 -6.48 21.39
N SER A 154 35.70 -7.18 20.31
CA SER A 154 34.94 -8.44 20.37
C SER A 154 35.75 -9.55 21.04
N GLY A 155 37.05 -9.63 20.77
CA GLY A 155 37.97 -10.56 21.43
C GLY A 155 38.27 -10.23 22.89
N ARG A 156 38.21 -8.95 23.30
CA ARG A 156 38.26 -8.57 24.72
C ARG A 156 37.01 -9.04 25.46
N LEU A 157 35.82 -8.76 24.90
CA LEU A 157 34.55 -9.23 25.45
C LEU A 157 34.48 -10.75 25.59
N ARG A 158 34.97 -11.48 24.58
CA ARG A 158 35.05 -12.95 24.65
C ARG A 158 35.93 -13.44 25.79
N ARG A 159 37.09 -12.81 26.01
CA ARG A 159 38.04 -13.19 27.08
C ARG A 159 37.57 -12.80 28.48
N GLU A 160 36.90 -11.66 28.62
CA GLU A 160 36.47 -11.12 29.91
C GLU A 160 35.11 -11.67 30.36
N PHE A 161 34.19 -11.93 29.43
CA PHE A 161 32.80 -12.30 29.75
C PHE A 161 32.40 -13.69 29.22
N GLY A 162 33.28 -14.39 28.51
CA GLY A 162 32.98 -15.72 27.93
C GLY A 162 31.89 -15.70 26.84
N ALA A 163 31.46 -14.51 26.40
CA ALA A 163 30.40 -14.34 25.41
C ALA A 163 30.92 -14.54 23.98
N LEU A 164 30.03 -15.00 23.09
CA LEU A 164 30.33 -15.09 21.64
C LEU A 164 30.61 -13.68 21.08
N PRO A 165 31.65 -13.51 20.24
CA PRO A 165 32.04 -12.18 19.76
C PRO A 165 30.96 -11.57 18.85
N PRO A 166 30.34 -10.42 19.19
CA PRO A 166 29.16 -9.91 18.48
C PRO A 166 29.47 -9.20 17.16
N GLY A 167 30.74 -9.12 16.75
CA GLY A 167 31.24 -8.25 15.68
C GLY A 167 30.55 -8.48 14.32
N ASP A 168 30.58 -9.71 13.83
CA ASP A 168 30.05 -10.05 12.50
C ASP A 168 28.52 -10.01 12.44
N VAL A 169 27.87 -10.47 13.51
CA VAL A 169 26.42 -10.38 13.68
C VAL A 169 25.97 -8.92 13.61
N ARG A 170 26.67 -8.03 14.31
CA ARG A 170 26.37 -6.60 14.32
C ARG A 170 26.51 -5.96 12.93
N GLN A 171 27.53 -6.32 12.16
CA GLN A 171 27.67 -5.81 10.78
C GLN A 171 26.48 -6.23 9.91
N CYS A 172 26.02 -7.48 10.04
CA CYS A 172 24.85 -7.98 9.33
C CYS A 172 23.56 -7.28 9.77
N ILE A 173 23.37 -7.03 11.08
CA ILE A 173 22.23 -6.28 11.61
C ILE A 173 22.20 -4.85 11.04
N GLY A 174 23.36 -4.18 11.04
CA GLY A 174 23.50 -2.85 10.46
C GLY A 174 23.10 -2.81 8.98
N ALA A 175 23.54 -3.79 8.19
CA ALA A 175 23.21 -3.91 6.77
C ALA A 175 21.71 -4.18 6.50
N LEU A 176 21.04 -4.95 7.36
CA LEU A 176 19.62 -5.27 7.21
C LEU A 176 18.68 -4.19 7.77
N ALA A 177 19.16 -3.30 8.64
CA ALA A 177 18.34 -2.28 9.31
C ALA A 177 17.64 -1.30 8.34
N VAL A 178 16.35 -1.01 8.58
CA VAL A 178 15.56 -0.07 7.74
C VAL A 178 16.18 1.33 7.72
N ALA A 179 16.66 1.80 8.87
CA ALA A 179 17.40 3.06 9.01
C ALA A 179 18.91 2.81 9.02
N GLU A 180 19.42 2.20 7.95
CA GLU A 180 20.82 1.76 7.84
C GLU A 180 21.85 2.83 8.26
N PRO A 181 21.78 4.10 7.82
CA PRO A 181 22.81 5.09 8.15
C PRO A 181 22.84 5.49 9.62
N LEU A 182 21.69 5.43 10.31
CA LEU A 182 21.59 5.75 11.73
C LEU A 182 21.97 4.54 12.58
N MET A 183 21.42 3.37 12.25
CA MET A 183 21.71 2.12 12.94
C MET A 183 23.20 1.75 12.82
N THR A 184 23.78 1.89 11.62
CA THR A 184 25.21 1.66 11.39
C THR A 184 26.07 2.61 12.22
N ARG A 185 25.69 3.90 12.31
CA ARG A 185 26.42 4.87 13.15
C ARG A 185 26.35 4.52 14.63
N MET A 186 25.17 4.15 15.13
CA MET A 186 24.98 3.76 16.53
C MET A 186 25.77 2.48 16.87
N LEU A 187 25.65 1.43 16.05
CA LEU A 187 26.33 0.15 16.29
C LEU A 187 27.85 0.22 16.14
N ASN A 188 28.35 1.14 15.30
CA ASN A 188 29.79 1.36 15.08
C ASN A 188 30.39 2.46 15.96
N TYR A 189 29.59 3.16 16.78
CA TYR A 189 30.10 4.15 17.71
C TYR A 189 31.15 3.51 18.61
N ARG A 190 32.36 4.09 18.63
CA ARG A 190 33.47 3.66 19.47
C ARG A 190 33.59 4.65 20.63
N PHE A 191 33.72 4.13 21.84
CA PHE A 191 33.99 4.96 23.00
C PHE A 191 35.43 5.44 22.97
N ASP A 192 35.61 6.77 22.98
CA ASP A 192 36.92 7.42 22.96
C ASP A 192 37.47 7.67 24.37
N LYS A 193 36.63 7.51 25.41
CA LYS A 193 36.95 7.75 26.82
C LYS A 193 36.11 6.84 27.72
N GLY A 194 36.62 6.56 28.93
CA GLY A 194 35.92 5.81 29.98
C GLY A 194 36.69 4.55 30.40
N GLU A 195 36.89 4.38 31.71
CA GLU A 195 37.57 3.19 32.27
C GLU A 195 36.85 1.91 31.84
N GLY A 196 37.59 0.98 31.23
CA GLY A 196 37.05 -0.28 30.70
C GLY A 196 36.18 -0.16 29.45
N LEU A 197 35.68 1.03 29.10
CA LEU A 197 34.86 1.28 27.92
C LEU A 197 35.68 1.72 26.71
N GLU A 198 36.86 2.32 26.94
CA GLU A 198 37.70 2.84 25.86
C GLU A 198 38.01 1.78 24.78
N GLY A 199 37.74 2.17 23.53
CA GLY A 199 37.91 1.30 22.38
C GLY A 199 36.84 0.22 22.20
N HIS A 200 35.85 0.07 23.10
CA HIS A 200 34.66 -0.74 22.82
C HIS A 200 33.76 -0.05 21.80
N ARG A 201 33.04 -0.85 21.04
CA ARG A 201 31.98 -0.36 20.17
C ARG A 201 30.63 -0.56 20.87
N LEU A 202 29.73 0.42 20.83
CA LEU A 202 28.42 0.36 21.50
C LEU A 202 27.64 -0.90 21.13
N GLY A 203 27.60 -1.25 19.84
CA GLY A 203 26.89 -2.45 19.38
C GLY A 203 27.51 -3.78 19.82
N ASN A 204 28.69 -3.78 20.46
CA ASN A 204 29.27 -4.98 21.07
C ASN A 204 28.90 -5.11 22.56
N LEU A 205 28.30 -4.08 23.17
CA LEU A 205 27.90 -4.03 24.58
C LEU A 205 26.39 -4.18 24.79
N MET A 206 25.62 -4.19 23.71
CA MET A 206 24.18 -4.47 23.70
C MET A 206 23.94 -5.97 23.59
#